data_AF-A0A663MS10-F1
#
_entry.id   AF-A0A663MS10-F1
#
_cell.length_a   1.000
_cell.length_b   1.000
_cell.length_c   1.000
_cell.angle_alpha   90.00
_cell.angle_beta   90.00
_cell.angle_gamma   90.00
#
_symmetry.space_group_name_H-M   'P 1'
#
loop_
_entity.id
_entity.type
_entity.pdbx_description
1 polymer ?
#
loop_
_entity_poly.entity_id
_entity_poly.type
_entity_poly.pdbx_seq_one_letter_code
_entity_poly.pdbx_strand_id
1 'polypeptide(L)'
;MSILVPVLLTLLALPGSQGRTAALLQTSRLLEESIRLLSHLLRSEVGLSPTYVFFFQEDDNIEILCKASTVAWESRSCHRPLEGLYLNLVEVVQRKSTVLQAPCPVAAANTTSLRDFLMNLHRLLQRLVKD
;
A
#
# COMPACT_ATOMS: atom_id res chain seq x y z
N MET A 1 56.53 -16.13 5.72
CA MET A 1 55.32 -15.80 4.95
C MET A 1 54.12 -15.94 5.85
N SER A 2 53.45 -14.86 6.23
CA SER A 2 52.10 -14.88 6.85
C SER A 2 51.62 -13.44 7.11
N ILE A 3 51.14 -12.78 6.06
CA ILE A 3 50.47 -11.46 6.17
C ILE A 3 49.26 -11.46 5.22
N LEU A 4 48.35 -12.42 5.38
CA LEU A 4 47.12 -12.51 4.57
C LEU A 4 45.92 -12.95 5.43
N VAL A 5 45.84 -12.50 6.68
CA VAL A 5 44.76 -12.92 7.60
C VAL A 5 43.96 -11.78 8.24
N PRO A 6 44.48 -10.55 8.52
CA PRO A 6 43.67 -9.60 9.28
C PRO A 6 42.89 -8.56 8.46
N VAL A 7 42.72 -8.74 7.13
CA VAL A 7 41.98 -7.76 6.29
C VAL A 7 40.58 -8.27 5.90
N LEU A 8 40.29 -9.57 6.02
CA LEU A 8 38.95 -10.10 5.69
C LEU A 8 37.91 -9.93 6.80
N LEU A 9 38.31 -9.55 8.03
CA LEU A 9 37.44 -9.52 9.20
C LEU A 9 36.76 -8.18 9.48
N THR A 10 37.12 -7.10 8.77
CA THR A 10 36.49 -5.78 8.93
C THR A 10 35.28 -5.55 8.03
N LEU A 11 34.97 -6.45 7.08
CA LEU A 11 33.81 -6.34 6.19
C LEU A 11 32.52 -6.98 6.73
N LEU A 12 32.58 -7.70 7.86
CA LEU A 12 31.41 -8.40 8.42
C LEU A 12 30.64 -7.58 9.49
N ALA A 13 31.07 -6.36 9.79
CA ALA A 13 30.48 -5.59 10.90
C ALA A 13 29.28 -4.69 10.52
N LEU A 14 28.90 -4.53 9.24
CA LEU A 14 27.72 -3.75 8.86
C LEU A 14 26.89 -4.36 7.72
N PRO A 15 26.00 -5.33 7.98
CA PRO A 15 24.87 -5.58 7.07
C PRO A 15 23.51 -5.29 7.72
N GLY A 16 23.46 -4.52 8.81
CA GLY A 16 22.22 -4.34 9.59
C GLY A 16 21.36 -3.12 9.22
N SER A 17 21.95 -2.02 8.73
CA SER A 17 21.25 -0.73 8.65
C SER A 17 20.82 -0.32 7.22
N GLN A 18 21.43 -0.88 6.18
CA GLN A 18 21.20 -0.42 4.80
C GLN A 18 19.89 -0.98 4.20
N GLY A 19 19.51 -2.22 4.55
CA GLY A 19 18.28 -2.85 4.06
C GLY A 19 17.01 -2.18 4.58
N ARG A 20 17.01 -1.68 5.82
CA ARG A 20 15.84 -1.05 6.44
C ARG A 20 15.50 0.30 5.81
N THR A 21 16.52 1.11 5.52
CA THR A 21 16.34 2.40 4.84
C THR A 21 15.86 2.21 3.40
N ALA A 22 16.40 1.22 2.69
CA ALA A 22 15.95 0.90 1.34
C ALA A 22 14.48 0.43 1.32
N ALA A 23 14.08 -0.44 2.24
CA ALA A 23 12.71 -0.92 2.35
C ALA A 23 11.71 0.19 2.71
N LEU A 24 12.10 1.14 3.56
CA LEU A 24 11.29 2.31 3.93
C LEU A 24 11.11 3.24 2.72
N LEU A 25 12.19 3.55 2.00
CA LEU A 25 12.16 4.40 0.81
C LEU A 25 11.28 3.81 -0.30
N GLN A 26 11.34 2.49 -0.49
CA GLN A 26 10.51 1.81 -1.46
C GLN A 26 9.02 1.86 -1.08
N THR A 27 8.71 1.71 0.21
CA THR A 27 7.33 1.81 0.73
C THR A 27 6.77 3.22 0.55
N SER A 28 7.56 4.26 0.83
CA SER A 28 7.21 5.67 0.59
C SER A 28 6.89 5.90 -0.90
N ARG A 29 7.72 5.39 -1.81
CA ARG A 29 7.48 5.49 -3.26
C ARG A 29 6.17 4.84 -3.69
N LEU A 30 5.82 3.67 -3.14
CA LEU A 30 4.56 2.97 -3.42
C LEU A 30 3.35 3.78 -2.94
N LEU A 31 3.44 4.40 -1.76
CA LEU A 31 2.39 5.26 -1.21
C LEU A 31 2.20 6.52 -2.06
N GLU A 32 3.29 7.19 -2.45
CA GLU A 32 3.26 8.36 -3.33
C GLU A 32 2.63 8.05 -4.69
N GLU A 33 3.01 6.93 -5.31
CA GLU A 33 2.43 6.51 -6.58
C GLU A 33 0.94 6.18 -6.44
N SER A 34 0.55 5.56 -5.34
CA SER A 34 -0.86 5.29 -5.03
C SER A 34 -1.66 6.59 -4.87
N ILE A 35 -1.11 7.61 -4.21
CA ILE A 35 -1.70 8.95 -4.10
C ILE A 35 -1.87 9.59 -5.48
N ARG A 36 -0.86 9.47 -6.35
CA ARG A 36 -0.88 9.99 -7.73
C ARG A 36 -2.00 9.35 -8.56
N LEU A 37 -2.12 8.02 -8.50
CA LEU A 37 -3.17 7.26 -9.19
C LEU A 37 -4.56 7.66 -8.69
N LEU A 38 -4.75 7.77 -7.37
CA LEU A 38 -6.02 8.21 -6.79
C LEU A 38 -6.38 9.64 -7.20
N SER A 39 -5.41 10.56 -7.20
CA SER A 39 -5.62 11.92 -7.67
C SER A 39 -6.08 11.97 -9.13
N HIS A 40 -5.52 11.11 -10.00
CA HIS A 40 -5.94 11.00 -11.39
C HIS A 40 -7.37 10.45 -11.50
N LEU A 41 -7.66 9.35 -10.80
CA LEU A 41 -8.99 8.73 -10.78
C LEU A 41 -10.07 9.70 -10.31
N LEU A 42 -9.84 10.39 -9.19
CA LEU A 42 -10.80 11.33 -8.60
C LEU A 42 -11.06 12.56 -9.48
N ARG A 43 -10.09 12.98 -10.31
CA ARG A 43 -10.26 14.08 -11.28
C ARG A 43 -10.99 13.65 -12.54
N SER A 44 -10.89 12.38 -12.92
CA SER A 44 -11.40 11.94 -14.22
C SER A 44 -12.93 11.91 -14.34
N GLU A 45 -13.69 12.06 -13.24
CA GLU A 45 -15.17 12.18 -13.08
C GLU A 45 -16.10 11.23 -13.87
N VAL A 46 -15.64 10.58 -14.94
CA VAL A 46 -16.43 9.74 -15.83
C VAL A 46 -16.41 8.30 -15.29
N GLY A 47 -17.50 7.90 -14.64
CA GLY A 47 -17.86 6.50 -14.49
C GLY A 47 -17.67 5.85 -13.12
N LEU A 48 -17.36 6.60 -12.05
CA LEU A 48 -17.36 6.06 -10.68
C LEU A 48 -18.82 5.75 -10.27
N SER A 49 -19.33 4.60 -10.71
CA SER A 49 -20.66 4.12 -10.35
C SER A 49 -20.79 4.00 -8.82
N PRO A 50 -21.97 4.25 -8.26
CA PRO A 50 -22.14 4.46 -6.82
C PRO A 50 -22.06 3.20 -5.95
N THR A 51 -21.71 2.03 -6.47
CA THR A 51 -22.02 0.77 -5.77
C THR A 51 -20.81 -0.16 -5.65
N TYR A 52 -19.91 0.13 -4.70
CA TYR A 52 -18.94 -0.84 -4.18
C TYR A 52 -18.74 -0.61 -2.68
N VAL A 53 -18.88 -1.67 -1.87
CA VAL A 53 -19.22 -1.59 -0.44
C VAL A 53 -18.04 -2.01 0.43
N PHE A 54 -17.30 -1.05 0.98
CA PHE A 54 -16.17 -1.34 1.87
C PHE A 54 -15.97 -0.23 2.91
N PHE A 55 -16.03 -0.59 4.20
CA PHE A 55 -15.73 0.30 5.31
C PHE A 55 -14.44 -0.09 6.01
N PHE A 56 -13.73 0.93 6.46
CA PHE A 56 -12.67 0.83 7.44
C PHE A 56 -13.30 1.17 8.80
N GLN A 57 -13.37 0.20 9.72
CA GLN A 57 -13.62 0.53 11.12
C GLN A 57 -12.35 1.18 11.70
N GLU A 58 -12.29 1.43 13.01
CA GLU A 58 -11.05 1.78 13.72
C GLU A 58 -10.05 0.61 13.70
N ASP A 59 -9.70 0.19 12.49
CA ASP A 59 -8.76 -0.88 12.20
C ASP A 59 -7.35 -0.27 12.12
N ASP A 60 -6.34 -1.10 12.36
CA ASP A 60 -4.95 -0.74 12.07
C ASP A 60 -4.84 -0.24 10.61
N ASN A 61 -4.08 0.83 10.39
CA ASN A 61 -3.81 1.38 9.06
C ASN A 61 -3.41 0.29 8.05
N ILE A 62 -2.70 -0.75 8.47
CA ILE A 62 -2.32 -1.86 7.58
C ILE A 62 -3.50 -2.75 7.22
N GLU A 63 -4.41 -3.01 8.15
CA GLU A 63 -5.66 -3.73 7.86
C GLU A 63 -6.54 -2.94 6.90
N ILE A 64 -6.61 -1.63 7.08
CA ILE A 64 -7.26 -0.70 6.16
C ILE A 64 -6.65 -0.82 4.75
N LEU A 65 -5.32 -0.74 4.61
CA LEU A 65 -4.68 -0.92 3.29
C LEU A 65 -4.94 -2.30 2.70
N CYS A 66 -5.03 -3.34 3.54
CA CYS A 66 -5.32 -4.69 3.08
C CYS A 66 -6.76 -4.83 2.56
N LYS A 67 -7.74 -4.33 3.29
CA LYS A 67 -9.15 -4.26 2.84
C LYS A 67 -9.27 -3.39 1.58
N ALA A 68 -8.52 -2.29 1.51
CA ALA A 68 -8.49 -1.41 0.34
C ALA A 68 -8.00 -2.12 -0.93
N SER A 69 -7.01 -3.02 -0.79
CA SER A 69 -6.51 -3.84 -1.90
C SER A 69 -7.62 -4.74 -2.48
N THR A 70 -8.48 -5.31 -1.63
CA THR A 70 -9.63 -6.12 -2.07
C THR A 70 -10.59 -5.29 -2.91
N VAL A 71 -10.91 -4.07 -2.48
CA VAL A 71 -11.80 -3.16 -3.23
C VAL A 71 -11.22 -2.83 -4.60
N ALA A 72 -9.93 -2.46 -4.62
CA ALA A 72 -9.23 -2.11 -5.85
C ALA A 72 -9.19 -3.30 -6.81
N TRP A 73 -8.96 -4.51 -6.30
CA TRP A 73 -8.98 -5.74 -7.08
C TRP A 73 -10.34 -6.02 -7.71
N GLU A 74 -11.42 -5.91 -6.93
CA GLU A 74 -12.78 -6.17 -7.42
C GLU A 74 -13.26 -5.11 -8.41
N SER A 75 -12.84 -3.86 -8.21
CA SER A 75 -13.27 -2.72 -9.01
C SER A 75 -12.42 -2.47 -10.27
N ARG A 76 -11.30 -3.19 -10.45
CA ARG A 76 -10.37 -2.97 -11.57
C ARG A 76 -10.96 -3.28 -12.96
N SER A 77 -11.98 -4.14 -13.00
CA SER A 77 -12.69 -4.49 -14.23
C SER A 77 -13.41 -3.28 -14.84
N CYS A 78 -13.99 -2.43 -14.00
CA CYS A 78 -14.64 -1.18 -14.41
C CYS A 78 -13.65 -0.01 -14.49
N HIS A 79 -12.57 -0.05 -13.70
CA HIS A 79 -11.62 1.05 -13.58
C HIS A 79 -10.18 0.55 -13.69
N ARG A 80 -9.64 0.47 -14.90
CA ARG A 80 -8.26 0.00 -15.15
C ARG A 80 -7.19 0.62 -14.24
N PRO A 81 -7.20 1.92 -13.90
CA PRO A 81 -6.16 2.48 -13.03
C PRO A 81 -6.17 1.91 -11.59
N LEU A 82 -7.25 1.25 -11.15
CA LEU A 82 -7.28 0.55 -9.87
C LEU A 82 -6.40 -0.70 -9.85
N GLU A 83 -5.98 -1.23 -10.99
CA GLU A 83 -5.00 -2.32 -11.04
C GLU A 83 -3.64 -1.88 -10.49
N GLY A 84 -3.15 -0.69 -10.89
CA GLY A 84 -1.91 -0.14 -10.35
C GLY A 84 -2.02 0.15 -8.85
N LEU A 85 -3.18 0.67 -8.42
CA LEU A 85 -3.44 0.89 -7.00
C LEU A 85 -3.42 -0.43 -6.21
N TYR A 86 -4.09 -1.47 -6.72
CA TYR A 86 -4.09 -2.80 -6.12
C TYR A 86 -2.68 -3.33 -5.89
N LEU A 87 -1.84 -3.32 -6.94
CA LEU A 87 -0.46 -3.83 -6.86
C LEU A 87 0.36 -3.09 -5.80
N ASN A 88 0.27 -1.76 -5.77
CA ASN A 88 1.00 -0.96 -4.78
C ASN A 88 0.54 -1.28 -3.35
N LEU A 89 -0.77 -1.41 -3.12
CA LEU A 89 -1.32 -1.69 -1.79
C LEU A 89 -0.92 -3.08 -1.29
N VAL A 90 -0.98 -4.10 -2.16
CA VAL A 90 -0.52 -5.45 -1.83
C VAL A 90 0.94 -5.44 -1.39
N GLU A 91 1.81 -4.77 -2.15
CA GLU A 91 3.23 -4.71 -1.84
C GLU A 91 3.49 -3.96 -0.52
N VAL A 92 2.76 -2.87 -0.24
CA VAL A 92 2.86 -2.16 1.04
C VAL A 92 2.42 -3.07 2.21
N VAL A 93 1.30 -3.78 2.08
CA VAL A 93 0.79 -4.68 3.14
C VAL A 93 1.77 -5.81 3.41
N GLN A 94 2.29 -6.48 2.37
CA GLN A 94 3.24 -7.57 2.50
C GLN A 94 4.57 -7.14 3.14
N ARG A 95 4.99 -5.89 2.93
CA ARG A 95 6.20 -5.33 3.55
C ARG A 95 5.99 -4.92 5.01
N LYS A 96 4.78 -4.46 5.35
CA LYS A 96 4.47 -3.91 6.68
C LYS A 96 3.84 -4.92 7.64
N SER A 97 3.28 -6.03 7.15
CA SER A 97 2.68 -7.08 7.98
C SER A 97 3.10 -8.46 7.51
N THR A 98 3.45 -9.32 8.47
CA THR A 98 3.65 -10.76 8.26
C THR A 98 2.39 -11.56 8.51
N VAL A 99 1.37 -10.94 9.12
CA VAL A 99 0.11 -11.58 9.54
C VAL A 99 -0.97 -11.40 8.47
N LEU A 100 -1.10 -10.17 7.96
CA LEU A 100 -2.10 -9.84 6.96
C LEU A 100 -1.59 -10.24 5.57
N GLN A 101 -2.40 -11.03 4.86
CA GLN A 101 -2.17 -11.35 3.46
C GLN A 101 -3.26 -10.68 2.62
N ALA A 102 -2.84 -9.79 1.73
CA ALA A 102 -3.71 -9.17 0.76
C ALA A 102 -4.00 -10.13 -0.42
N PRO A 103 -5.23 -10.15 -0.97
CA PRO A 103 -6.40 -9.38 -0.55
C PRO A 103 -7.04 -9.89 0.77
N CYS A 104 -7.49 -8.98 1.62
CA CYS A 104 -8.12 -9.31 2.90
C CYS A 104 -9.65 -9.48 2.79
N PRO A 105 -10.28 -10.29 3.67
CA PRO A 105 -11.73 -10.38 3.76
C PRO A 105 -12.35 -9.02 4.09
N VAL A 106 -13.47 -8.69 3.46
CA VAL A 106 -14.24 -7.50 3.82
C VAL A 106 -15.71 -7.85 4.02
N ALA A 107 -16.28 -7.39 5.12
CA ALA A 107 -17.69 -7.60 5.44
C ALA A 107 -18.58 -6.60 4.71
N ALA A 108 -19.60 -7.10 4.02
CA ALA A 108 -20.64 -6.29 3.38
C ALA A 108 -21.72 -5.87 4.38
N ALA A 109 -21.40 -4.98 5.32
CA ALA A 109 -22.35 -4.53 6.35
C ALA A 109 -22.99 -3.16 6.06
N ASN A 110 -22.20 -2.16 5.64
CA ASN A 110 -22.66 -0.79 5.36
C ASN A 110 -22.16 -0.33 3.99
N THR A 111 -22.99 0.33 3.18
CA THR A 111 -22.65 0.71 1.79
C THR A 111 -22.04 2.11 1.68
N THR A 112 -21.06 2.28 0.78
CA THR A 112 -20.47 3.60 0.42
C THR A 112 -20.30 3.67 -1.10
N SER A 113 -20.13 4.87 -1.65
CA SER A 113 -19.81 5.01 -3.07
C SER A 113 -18.33 4.73 -3.32
N LEU A 114 -17.99 4.21 -4.51
CA LEU A 114 -16.58 4.04 -4.89
C LEU A 114 -15.81 5.38 -4.81
N ARG A 115 -16.47 6.49 -5.15
CA ARG A 115 -15.88 7.82 -5.03
C ARG A 115 -15.52 8.15 -3.59
N ASP A 116 -16.44 7.96 -2.65
CA ASP A 116 -16.21 8.24 -1.23
C ASP A 116 -15.12 7.33 -0.66
N PHE A 117 -15.13 6.06 -1.04
CA PHE A 117 -14.06 5.11 -0.73
C PHE A 117 -12.70 5.63 -1.20
N LEU A 118 -12.56 6.00 -2.48
CA LEU A 118 -11.30 6.49 -3.06
C LEU A 118 -10.85 7.81 -2.42
N MET A 119 -11.78 8.70 -2.08
CA MET A 119 -11.46 9.94 -1.34
C MET A 119 -10.94 9.65 0.07
N ASN A 120 -11.57 8.73 0.79
CA ASN A 120 -11.14 8.37 2.14
C ASN A 120 -9.78 7.66 2.12
N LEU A 121 -9.57 6.75 1.17
CA LEU A 121 -8.28 6.11 0.95
C LEU A 121 -7.20 7.15 0.61
N HIS A 122 -7.49 8.10 -0.28
CA HIS A 122 -6.55 9.16 -0.63
C HIS A 122 -6.12 9.98 0.59
N ARG A 123 -7.06 10.36 1.46
CA ARG A 123 -6.77 11.06 2.73
C ARG A 123 -5.92 10.23 3.66
N LEU A 124 -6.19 8.92 3.76
CA LEU A 124 -5.41 8.01 4.59
C LEU A 124 -3.96 7.93 4.09
N LEU A 125 -3.76 7.68 2.79
CA LEU A 125 -2.41 7.58 2.22
C LEU A 125 -1.62 8.87 2.44
N GLN A 126 -2.27 10.04 2.32
CA GLN A 126 -1.65 11.33 2.62
C GLN A 126 -1.23 11.48 4.09
N ARG A 127 -1.91 10.83 5.04
CA ARG A 127 -1.48 10.80 6.45
C ARG A 127 -0.27 9.87 6.61
N LEU A 128 -0.34 8.68 6.02
CA LEU A 128 0.71 7.66 6.11
C LEU A 128 2.06 8.04 5.47
N VAL A 129 2.09 9.01 4.57
CA VAL A 129 3.34 9.56 4.01
C VAL A 129 3.96 10.63 4.92
N LYS A 130 3.15 11.27 5.78
CA LYS A 130 3.61 12.31 6.71
C LYS A 130 4.10 11.73 8.04
N ASP A 131 3.61 10.55 8.39
CA ASP A 131 4.02 9.76 9.56
C ASP A 131 5.39 9.08 9.33
#